data_AF-A0A7W8E8A0-F1
#
_entry.id   AF-A0A7W8E8A0-F1
#
_cell.length_a   1.000
_cell.length_b   1.000
_cell.length_c   1.000
_cell.angle_alpha   90.00
_cell.angle_beta   90.00
_cell.angle_gamma   90.00
#
_symmetry.space_group_name_H-M   'P 1'
#
loop_
_entity.id
_entity.type
_entity.pdbx_description
1 polymer ?
#
loop_
_entity_poly.entity_id
_entity_poly.type
_entity_poly.pdbx_seq_one_letter_code
_entity_poly.pdbx_strand_id
1 'polypeptide(L)'
;MREHRPQEESCSVCKGKLKKLGEDVSEMLEYVPVSFKVVRHVRPRMCCTGCDRIVQAPAPSRPIDRGMAGPGMLAHFLTAKFCDHLPLYRQSAIDTQEGVELDRSTLAR
;
A
#
# COMPACT_ATOMS: atom_id res chain seq x y z
N MET A 1 -7.63 6.69 1.13
CA MET A 1 -6.60 6.74 2.20
C MET A 1 -7.04 5.83 3.35
N ARG A 2 -6.13 5.06 3.95
CA ARG A 2 -6.38 4.14 5.08
C ARG A 2 -5.39 4.46 6.20
N GLU A 3 -5.90 4.84 7.36
CA GLU A 3 -5.09 5.14 8.55
C GLU A 3 -4.98 3.88 9.43
N HIS A 4 -3.76 3.54 9.85
CA HIS A 4 -3.46 2.40 10.71
C HIS A 4 -2.95 2.91 12.06
N ARG A 5 -3.86 3.01 13.03
CA ARG A 5 -3.51 3.44 14.40
C ARG A 5 -2.95 2.27 15.21
N PRO A 6 -1.99 2.51 16.10
CA PRO A 6 -1.53 1.48 17.03
C PRO A 6 -2.71 1.02 17.92
N GLN A 7 -2.74 -0.27 18.25
CA GLN A 7 -3.77 -0.86 19.11
C GLN A 7 -3.69 -0.35 20.55
N GLU A 8 -2.50 0.06 21.00
CA GLU A 8 -2.27 0.61 22.33
C GLU A 8 -2.55 2.11 22.35
N GLU A 9 -3.53 2.54 23.15
CA GLU A 9 -3.81 3.97 23.39
C GLU A 9 -2.84 4.60 24.41
N SER A 10 -2.12 3.77 25.16
CA SER A 10 -1.15 4.17 26.19
C SER A 10 0.13 3.34 26.07
N CYS A 11 1.23 3.83 26.61
CA CYS A 11 2.49 3.09 26.53
C CYS A 11 2.41 1.75 27.29
N SER A 12 2.69 0.64 26.61
CA SER A 12 2.78 -0.71 27.21
C SER A 12 3.75 -0.84 28.40
N VAL A 13 4.72 0.08 28.57
CA VAL A 13 5.72 0.00 29.65
C VAL A 13 5.33 0.86 30.85
N CYS A 14 5.08 2.15 30.63
CA CYS A 14 4.89 3.12 31.71
C CYS A 14 3.46 3.66 31.82
N LYS A 15 2.54 3.20 30.96
CA LYS A 15 1.15 3.69 30.84
C LYS A 15 1.03 5.21 30.60
N GLY A 16 2.13 5.85 30.19
CA GLY A 16 2.17 7.26 29.85
C GLY A 16 1.39 7.59 28.59
N LYS A 17 1.04 8.88 28.43
CA LYS A 17 0.33 9.38 27.24
C LYS A 17 1.21 9.30 26.00
N LEU A 18 0.59 8.98 24.87
CA LEU A 18 1.22 8.92 23.56
C LEU A 18 1.00 10.24 22.81
N LYS A 19 2.07 10.81 22.25
CA LYS A 19 2.03 12.00 21.40
C LYS A 19 2.45 11.64 19.98
N LYS A 20 1.80 12.22 18.97
CA LYS A 20 2.19 12.04 17.56
C LYS A 20 3.60 12.63 17.33
N LEU A 21 4.52 11.79 16.87
CA LEU A 21 5.89 12.17 16.50
C LEU A 21 6.00 12.43 14.99
N GLY A 22 5.32 11.61 14.18
CA GLY A 22 5.30 11.72 12.73
C GLY A 22 4.41 10.64 12.13
N GLU A 23 4.53 10.41 10.82
CA GLU A 23 3.82 9.33 10.13
C GLU A 23 4.66 8.73 9.03
N ASP A 24 4.39 7.47 8.73
CA ASP A 24 4.92 6.73 7.59
C ASP A 24 3.80 6.57 6.57
N VAL A 25 4.04 6.96 5.32
CA VAL A 25 3.05 6.94 4.24
C VAL A 25 3.55 5.98 3.17
N SER A 26 2.70 5.03 2.82
CA SER A 26 2.95 4.05 1.78
C SER A 26 1.83 4.08 0.75
N GLU A 27 2.19 4.03 -0.52
CA GLU A 27 1.22 4.01 -1.62
C GLU A 27 1.14 2.62 -2.26
N MET A 28 -0.05 2.25 -2.70
CA MET A 28 -0.35 1.00 -3.39
C MET A 28 -1.34 1.28 -4.51
N LEU A 29 -1.06 0.81 -5.70
CA LEU A 29 -1.95 0.94 -6.86
C LEU A 29 -2.91 -0.25 -6.87
N GLU A 30 -4.21 0.04 -6.89
CA GLU A 30 -5.28 -0.96 -6.88
C GLU A 30 -6.14 -0.82 -8.11
N TYR A 31 -6.57 -1.95 -8.65
CA TYR A 31 -7.57 -2.00 -9.70
C TYR A 31 -8.97 -2.13 -9.08
N VAL A 32 -9.84 -1.18 -9.42
CA VAL A 32 -11.28 -1.32 -9.29
C VAL A 32 -11.80 -1.53 -10.71
N PRO A 33 -12.80 -2.39 -10.96
CA PRO A 33 -13.31 -2.56 -12.32
C PRO A 33 -13.52 -1.19 -13.00
N VAL A 34 -12.89 -1.00 -14.16
CA VAL A 34 -12.92 0.22 -14.99
C VAL A 34 -12.09 1.42 -14.46
N SER A 35 -11.37 1.32 -13.33
CA SER A 35 -10.45 2.39 -12.92
C SER A 35 -9.35 1.97 -11.95
N PHE A 36 -8.22 2.64 -12.06
CA PHE A 36 -7.15 2.54 -11.08
C PHE A 36 -7.31 3.55 -9.95
N LYS A 37 -6.91 3.16 -8.74
CA LYS A 37 -6.82 4.06 -7.59
C LYS A 37 -5.55 3.85 -6.80
N VAL A 38 -5.02 4.93 -6.24
CA VAL A 38 -3.91 4.86 -5.29
C VAL A 38 -4.46 4.77 -3.87
N VAL A 39 -4.23 3.64 -3.21
CA VAL A 39 -4.51 3.44 -1.80
C VAL A 39 -3.31 3.88 -0.97
N ARG A 40 -3.43 5.05 -0.36
CA ARG A 40 -2.47 5.55 0.64
C ARG A 40 -2.71 4.92 2.00
N HIS A 41 -1.71 4.23 2.54
CA HIS A 41 -1.66 3.71 3.89
C HIS A 41 -0.82 4.64 4.77
N VAL A 42 -1.43 5.16 5.84
CA VAL A 42 -0.75 6.08 6.78
C VAL A 42 -0.64 5.42 8.13
N ARG A 43 0.59 5.35 8.65
CA ARG A 43 0.93 4.73 9.94
C ARG A 43 1.53 5.78 10.87
N PRO A 44 0.73 6.42 11.74
CA PRO A 44 1.23 7.40 12.69
C PRO A 44 2.26 6.77 13.65
N ARG A 45 3.41 7.42 13.77
CA ARG A 45 4.42 7.13 14.79
C ARG A 45 4.06 7.92 16.04
N MET A 46 3.81 7.20 17.13
CA MET A 46 3.50 7.76 18.43
C MET A 46 4.71 7.62 19.34
N CYS A 47 5.01 8.64 20.16
CA CYS A 47 6.07 8.62 21.16
C CYS A 47 5.47 8.78 22.55
N CYS A 48 5.89 7.98 23.51
CA CYS A 48 5.49 8.13 24.90
C CYS A 48 6.20 9.31 25.56
N THR A 49 5.45 10.17 26.25
CA THR A 49 6.03 11.34 26.95
C THR A 49 6.79 11.00 28.23
N GLY A 50 6.68 9.76 28.74
CA GLY A 50 7.29 9.37 30.02
C GLY A 50 8.57 8.56 29.89
N CYS A 51 8.75 7.84 28.77
CA CYS A 51 9.91 6.95 28.58
C CYS A 51 10.44 6.94 27.13
N ASP A 52 10.00 7.90 26.31
CA ASP A 52 10.40 8.10 24.91
C ASP A 52 10.26 6.89 23.97
N ARG A 53 9.45 5.90 24.37
CA ARG A 53 9.20 4.70 23.55
C ARG A 53 8.34 5.05 22.35
N ILE A 54 8.77 4.59 21.17
CA ILE A 54 8.01 4.74 19.92
C ILE A 54 7.06 3.55 19.74
N VAL A 55 5.79 3.85 19.47
CA VAL A 55 4.72 2.88 19.20
C VAL A 55 4.14 3.21 17.82
N GLN A 56 3.97 2.18 16.97
CA GLN A 56 3.42 2.33 15.63
C GLN A 56 2.67 1.04 15.26
N ALA A 57 1.56 1.15 14.54
CA ALA A 57 0.87 -0.02 13.98
C ALA A 57 1.80 -0.79 13.02
N PRO A 58 1.73 -2.12 12.93
CA PRO A 58 2.49 -2.89 11.94
C PRO A 58 2.14 -2.46 10.51
N ALA A 59 3.05 -2.72 9.56
CA ALA A 59 2.77 -2.46 8.15
C ALA A 59 1.65 -3.39 7.66
N PRO A 60 0.70 -2.91 6.83
CA PRO A 60 -0.26 -3.79 6.21
C PRO A 60 0.47 -4.81 5.33
N SER A 61 -0.02 -6.05 5.32
CA SER A 61 0.49 -7.10 4.44
C SER A 61 0.34 -6.68 2.98
N ARG A 62 1.34 -7.00 2.15
CA ARG A 62 1.30 -6.81 0.71
C ARG A 62 1.52 -8.17 0.02
N PRO A 63 0.90 -8.41 -1.15
CA PRO A 63 1.17 -9.63 -1.91
C PRO A 63 2.62 -9.73 -2.38
N ILE A 64 3.22 -8.59 -2.76
CA ILE A 64 4.63 -8.48 -3.12
C ILE A 64 5.31 -7.52 -2.15
N ASP A 65 6.36 -7.99 -1.49
CA ASP A 65 7.13 -7.17 -0.55
C ASP A 65 7.73 -5.96 -1.27
N ARG A 66 7.45 -4.77 -0.72
CA ARG A 66 7.83 -3.47 -1.29
C ARG A 66 7.30 -3.21 -2.70
N GLY A 67 6.44 -4.07 -3.23
CA GLY A 67 5.76 -3.89 -4.51
C GLY A 67 4.75 -2.74 -4.42
N MET A 68 4.53 -2.10 -5.57
CA MET A 68 3.52 -1.05 -5.72
C MET A 68 2.12 -1.61 -6.00
N ALA A 69 2.02 -2.80 -6.57
CA ALA A 69 0.75 -3.39 -6.97
C ALA A 69 0.00 -3.99 -5.78
N GLY A 70 -1.26 -3.58 -5.63
CA GLY A 70 -2.19 -4.18 -4.70
C GLY A 70 -2.78 -5.49 -5.22
N PRO A 71 -3.47 -6.25 -4.35
CA PRO A 71 -4.09 -7.52 -4.71
C PRO A 71 -5.05 -7.43 -5.91
N GLY A 72 -5.85 -6.36 -6.02
CA GLY A 72 -6.77 -6.19 -7.14
C GLY A 72 -6.04 -5.93 -8.45
N MET A 73 -4.97 -5.13 -8.40
CA MET A 73 -4.11 -4.86 -9.55
C MET A 73 -3.40 -6.13 -10.03
N LEU A 74 -2.86 -6.94 -9.11
CA LEU A 74 -2.24 -8.22 -9.47
C LEU A 74 -3.24 -9.20 -10.08
N ALA A 75 -4.44 -9.30 -9.49
CA ALA A 75 -5.50 -10.15 -10.04
C ALA A 75 -5.88 -9.73 -11.47
N HIS A 76 -5.98 -8.43 -11.73
CA HIS A 76 -6.24 -7.89 -13.06
C HIS A 76 -5.17 -8.33 -14.08
N PHE A 77 -3.89 -8.10 -13.79
CA PHE A 77 -2.82 -8.45 -14.72
C PHE A 77 -2.65 -9.95 -14.93
N LEU A 78 -2.79 -10.74 -13.87
CA LEU A 78 -2.71 -12.20 -13.98
C LEU A 78 -3.84 -12.74 -14.85
N THR A 79 -5.07 -12.25 -14.65
CA THR A 79 -6.23 -12.65 -15.47
C THR A 79 -6.03 -12.22 -16.92
N ALA A 80 -5.68 -10.95 -17.15
CA ALA A 80 -5.45 -10.43 -18.49
C ALA A 80 -4.34 -11.20 -19.24
N LYS A 81 -3.24 -11.53 -18.56
CA LYS A 81 -2.11 -12.23 -19.18
C LYS A 81 -2.41 -13.70 -19.46
N PHE A 82 -2.96 -14.40 -18.48
CA PHE A 82 -3.02 -15.86 -18.51
C PHE A 82 -4.39 -16.42 -18.92
N CYS A 83 -5.48 -15.71 -18.62
CA CYS A 83 -6.82 -16.12 -19.02
C CYS A 83 -7.21 -15.49 -20.36
N ASP A 84 -6.94 -14.19 -20.53
CA ASP A 84 -7.37 -13.46 -21.73
C ASP A 84 -6.28 -13.38 -22.81
N HIS A 85 -5.11 -13.99 -22.55
CA HIS A 85 -3.96 -14.01 -23.45
C HIS A 85 -3.52 -12.63 -23.96
N LEU A 86 -3.72 -11.59 -23.14
CA LEU A 86 -3.37 -10.23 -23.47
C LEU A 86 -1.86 -10.02 -23.23
N PRO A 87 -1.05 -9.73 -24.26
CA PRO A 87 0.39 -9.55 -24.08
C PRO A 87 0.70 -8.27 -23.29
N LEU A 88 1.81 -8.29 -22.51
CA LEU A 88 2.16 -7.20 -21.59
C LEU A 88 2.29 -5.82 -22.24
N TYR A 89 2.76 -5.75 -23.50
CA TYR A 89 2.84 -4.47 -24.22
C TYR A 89 1.45 -3.87 -24.48
N ARG A 90 0.44 -4.73 -24.67
CA ARG A 90 -0.94 -4.31 -24.93
C ARG A 90 -1.63 -3.91 -23.63
N GLN A 91 -1.36 -4.61 -22.54
CA GLN A 91 -1.80 -4.22 -21.19
C GLN A 91 -1.28 -2.82 -20.83
N SER A 92 0.04 -2.62 -20.93
CA SER A 92 0.69 -1.32 -20.69
C SER A 92 0.07 -0.18 -21.53
N ALA A 93 -0.26 -0.45 -22.80
CA ALA A 93 -0.94 0.54 -23.65
C ALA A 93 -2.38 0.84 -23.22
N ILE A 94 -3.13 -0.16 -22.71
CA ILE A 94 -4.48 0.02 -22.18
C ILE A 94 -4.45 0.81 -20.87
N ASP A 95 -3.55 0.46 -19.95
CA ASP A 95 -3.40 1.16 -18.67
C ASP A 95 -3.06 2.64 -18.87
N THR A 96 -2.25 2.94 -19.90
CA THR A 96 -1.92 4.32 -20.28
C THR A 96 -3.16 5.12 -20.69
N GLN A 97 -4.16 4.50 -21.33
CA GLN A 97 -5.43 5.16 -21.66
C GLN A 97 -6.23 5.51 -20.40
N GLU A 98 -6.04 4.76 -19.32
CA GLU A 98 -6.62 5.03 -18.01
C GLU A 98 -5.73 5.94 -17.13
N GLY A 99 -4.66 6.51 -17.70
CA GLY A 99 -3.76 7.44 -17.02
C GLY A 99 -2.71 6.78 -16.13
N VAL A 100 -2.47 5.47 -16.28
CA VAL A 100 -1.45 4.74 -15.53
C VAL A 100 -0.33 4.30 -16.46
N GLU A 101 0.83 4.93 -16.32
CA GLU A 101 2.03 4.56 -17.07
C GLU A 101 2.80 3.44 -16.35
N LEU A 102 2.69 2.22 -16.87
CA LEU A 102 3.42 1.05 -16.38
C LEU A 102 4.36 0.54 -17.47
N ASP A 103 5.66 0.53 -17.19
CA ASP A 103 6.62 -0.08 -18.09
C ASP A 103 6.45 -1.61 -18.13
N ARG A 104 6.72 -2.20 -19.30
CA ARG A 104 6.64 -3.65 -19.49
C ARG A 104 7.56 -4.42 -18.54
N SER A 105 8.71 -3.86 -18.18
CA SER A 105 9.62 -4.46 -17.19
C SER A 105 9.02 -4.51 -15.79
N THR A 106 8.18 -3.54 -15.43
CA THR A 106 7.42 -3.53 -14.16
C THR A 106 6.37 -4.65 -14.15
N LEU A 107 5.69 -4.88 -15.29
CA LEU A 107 4.67 -5.93 -15.42
C LEU A 107 5.26 -7.35 -15.58
N ALA A 108 6.52 -7.47 -15.96
CA ALA A 108 7.18 -8.74 -16.23
C ALA A 108 7.90 -9.34 -15.00
N ARG A 109 8.01 -8.58 -13.91
CA ARG A 109 8.79 -8.91 -12.72
C ARG A 109 7.92 -9.52 -11.63
#